data_AF-A0A1Q9CWV5-F1
#
_entry.id   AF-A0A1Q9CWV5-F1
#
_cell.length_a   1.000
_cell.length_b   1.000
_cell.length_c   1.000
_cell.angle_alpha   90.00
_cell.angle_beta   90.00
_cell.angle_gamma   90.00
#
_symmetry.space_group_name_H-M   'P 1'
#
loop_
_entity.id
_entity.type
_entity.pdbx_description
1 polymer ?
#
loop_
_entity_poly.entity_id
_entity_poly.type
_entity_poly.pdbx_seq_one_letter_code
_entity_poly.pdbx_strand_id
1 'polypeptide(L)'
;MHPPWRPKRRWPTVFRPSFHMSSRTYGVPSEVVRTRVGDVVVVVVVLVLVLVLVLVLVLVLVLVLLLVLVLVLVLVVLVVLVLVLVRVLVLVLVLVLMVVAMADLVSLAICGYIGGRCMHLKYPGPVFPSTEWVAWGLAGAMLTAFGGGSMYVLLMKRSGDRRFGWQDPLAVSAALLGFLLSTYFVPHCGRAIEDLLGIGCGTAFNFLDCVNNAILIAWGTSKIRSQGFPQSKSA
;
A
#
# COMPACT_ATOMS: atom_id res chain seq x y z
N MET A 1 -1.39 -35.59 46.80
CA MET A 1 -0.79 -35.07 48.05
C MET A 1 -1.93 -34.64 48.97
N HIS A 2 -2.19 -35.42 50.02
CA HIS A 2 -3.25 -35.20 51.01
C HIS A 2 -2.69 -34.44 52.23
N PRO A 3 -3.41 -33.45 52.80
CA PRO A 3 -3.04 -32.90 54.10
C PRO A 3 -3.61 -33.75 55.26
N PRO A 4 -2.97 -33.70 56.45
CA PRO A 4 -3.11 -34.71 57.49
C PRO A 4 -4.21 -34.39 58.52
N TRP A 5 -4.76 -35.48 59.04
CA TRP A 5 -5.57 -35.62 60.25
C TRP A 5 -5.07 -34.77 61.46
N ARG A 6 -6.00 -34.17 62.21
CA ARG A 6 -5.77 -33.65 63.58
C ARG A 6 -6.78 -34.21 64.59
N PRO A 7 -6.41 -34.31 65.89
CA PRO A 7 -6.96 -35.29 66.82
C PRO A 7 -8.15 -34.80 67.66
N LYS A 8 -8.96 -35.78 68.09
CA LYS A 8 -10.01 -35.70 69.14
C LYS A 8 -9.47 -35.10 70.43
N ARG A 9 -9.99 -33.93 70.86
CA ARG A 9 -9.89 -33.47 72.25
C ARG A 9 -11.15 -33.88 73.01
N ARG A 10 -10.97 -34.70 74.06
CA ARG A 10 -11.97 -34.95 75.10
C ARG A 10 -12.07 -33.70 75.98
N TRP A 11 -13.29 -33.25 76.21
CA TRP A 11 -13.60 -32.27 77.25
C TRP A 11 -13.97 -32.99 78.56
N PRO A 12 -13.61 -32.44 79.73
CA PRO A 12 -13.93 -32.99 81.03
C PRO A 12 -15.41 -32.79 81.37
N THR A 13 -15.93 -33.80 82.05
CA THR A 13 -17.25 -33.87 82.68
C THR A 13 -17.41 -32.82 83.78
N VAL A 14 -18.57 -32.16 83.74
CA VAL A 14 -19.42 -31.79 84.89
C VAL A 14 -18.91 -30.66 85.80
N PHE A 15 -19.50 -29.48 85.60
CA PHE A 15 -19.96 -28.65 86.71
C PHE A 15 -21.42 -28.27 86.44
N ARG A 16 -22.36 -28.87 87.18
CA ARG A 16 -23.78 -28.50 87.20
C ARG A 16 -23.98 -27.50 88.35
N PRO A 17 -24.14 -26.19 88.09
CA PRO A 17 -24.71 -25.30 89.08
C PRO A 17 -26.22 -25.54 89.15
N SER A 18 -26.70 -26.02 90.30
CA SER A 18 -28.11 -26.05 90.64
C SER A 18 -28.62 -24.63 90.84
N PHE A 19 -29.07 -24.00 89.75
CA PHE A 19 -29.82 -22.75 89.83
C PHE A 19 -31.26 -23.07 90.26
N HIS A 20 -31.59 -22.67 91.48
CA HIS A 20 -32.97 -22.57 91.95
C HIS A 20 -33.71 -21.55 91.08
N MET A 21 -34.49 -22.06 90.14
CA MET A 21 -35.31 -21.27 89.24
C MET A 21 -36.55 -20.79 90.01
N SER A 22 -36.45 -19.62 90.63
CA SER A 22 -37.59 -18.92 91.21
C SER A 22 -38.46 -18.41 90.06
N SER A 23 -39.61 -19.06 89.86
CA SER A 23 -40.65 -18.73 88.88
C SER A 23 -41.33 -17.39 89.21
N ARG A 24 -40.60 -16.28 89.07
CA ARG A 24 -41.23 -14.96 88.93
C ARG A 24 -41.59 -14.79 87.48
N THR A 25 -42.87 -14.98 87.17
CA THR A 25 -43.53 -14.53 85.95
C THR A 25 -43.44 -13.01 85.87
N TYR A 26 -42.30 -12.50 85.39
CA TYR A 26 -42.22 -11.17 84.84
C TYR A 26 -42.91 -11.22 83.48
N GLY A 27 -44.15 -10.75 83.42
CA GLY A 27 -44.85 -10.52 82.16
C GLY A 27 -44.05 -9.49 81.36
N VAL A 28 -43.16 -9.97 80.49
CA VAL A 28 -42.46 -9.11 79.54
C VAL A 28 -43.54 -8.55 78.61
N PRO A 29 -43.71 -7.22 78.53
CA PRO A 29 -44.70 -6.63 77.66
C PRO A 29 -44.40 -7.05 76.21
N SER A 30 -45.32 -7.81 75.62
CA SER A 30 -45.24 -8.34 74.26
C SER A 30 -45.15 -7.27 73.17
N GLU A 31 -45.33 -5.99 73.53
CA GLU A 31 -45.13 -4.84 72.65
C GLU A 31 -43.65 -4.50 72.41
N VAL A 32 -42.73 -4.79 73.34
CA VAL A 32 -41.30 -4.42 73.19
C VAL A 32 -40.54 -5.37 72.24
N VAL A 33 -41.04 -6.60 72.04
CA VAL A 33 -40.42 -7.57 71.10
C VAL A 33 -40.85 -7.29 69.67
N ARG A 34 -42.06 -6.76 69.45
CA ARG A 34 -42.59 -6.50 68.11
C ARG A 34 -41.88 -5.36 67.39
N THR A 35 -41.40 -4.35 68.13
CA THR A 35 -40.63 -3.23 67.55
C THR A 35 -39.24 -3.66 67.08
N ARG A 36 -38.55 -4.52 67.84
CA ARG A 36 -37.19 -4.97 67.48
C ARG A 36 -37.14 -5.86 66.23
N VAL A 37 -38.14 -6.70 66.01
CA VAL A 37 -38.19 -7.54 64.80
C VAL A 37 -38.45 -6.68 63.56
N GLY A 38 -39.32 -5.68 63.68
CA GLY A 38 -39.57 -4.71 62.60
C GLY A 38 -38.30 -3.97 62.18
N ASP A 39 -37.54 -3.45 63.15
CA ASP A 39 -36.29 -2.72 62.88
C ASP A 39 -35.24 -3.60 62.20
N VAL A 40 -35.07 -4.85 62.66
CA VAL A 40 -34.13 -5.79 62.03
C VAL A 40 -34.54 -6.11 60.59
N VAL A 41 -35.82 -6.36 60.32
CA VAL A 41 -36.30 -6.62 58.96
C VAL A 41 -36.05 -5.41 58.05
N VAL A 42 -36.32 -4.19 58.52
CA VAL A 42 -36.05 -2.97 57.75
C VAL A 42 -34.57 -2.84 57.42
N VAL A 43 -33.68 -3.03 58.41
CA VAL A 43 -32.22 -2.97 58.19
C VAL A 43 -31.76 -4.01 57.18
N VAL A 44 -32.26 -5.24 57.26
CA VAL A 44 -31.92 -6.31 56.30
C VAL A 44 -32.39 -5.96 54.89
N VAL A 45 -33.62 -5.47 54.73
CA VAL A 45 -34.16 -5.07 53.42
C VAL A 45 -33.34 -3.93 52.82
N VAL A 46 -32.98 -2.92 53.61
CA VAL A 46 -32.13 -1.81 53.16
C VAL A 46 -30.76 -2.32 52.72
N LEU A 47 -30.12 -3.20 53.50
CA LEU A 47 -28.81 -3.76 53.15
C LEU A 47 -28.86 -4.56 51.84
N VAL A 48 -29.90 -5.38 51.65
CA VAL A 48 -30.09 -6.15 50.41
C VAL A 48 -30.28 -5.19 49.23
N LEU A 49 -31.09 -4.15 49.38
CA LEU A 49 -31.30 -3.16 48.32
C LEU A 49 -30.01 -2.45 47.94
N VAL A 50 -29.20 -2.03 48.94
CA VAL A 50 -27.89 -1.40 48.71
C VAL A 50 -26.96 -2.37 47.99
N LEU A 51 -26.91 -3.63 48.40
CA LEU A 51 -26.07 -4.65 47.74
C LEU A 51 -26.47 -4.84 46.27
N VAL A 52 -27.78 -4.94 45.99
CA VAL A 52 -28.30 -5.06 44.62
C VAL A 52 -27.93 -3.84 43.80
N LEU A 53 -28.08 -2.63 44.34
CA LEU A 53 -27.72 -1.39 43.67
C LEU A 53 -26.22 -1.36 43.33
N VAL A 54 -25.35 -1.72 44.27
CA VAL A 54 -23.90 -1.79 44.06
C VAL A 54 -23.57 -2.82 42.97
N LEU A 55 -24.20 -4.00 42.99
CA LEU A 55 -23.99 -5.02 41.98
C LEU A 55 -24.39 -4.52 40.57
N VAL A 56 -25.55 -3.86 40.45
CA VAL A 56 -26.01 -3.28 39.19
C VAL A 56 -25.03 -2.21 38.70
N LEU A 57 -24.54 -1.35 39.59
CA LEU A 57 -23.57 -0.32 39.24
C LEU A 57 -22.26 -0.93 38.72
N VAL A 58 -21.74 -1.96 39.38
CA VAL A 58 -20.54 -2.68 38.93
C VAL A 58 -20.78 -3.32 37.57
N LEU A 59 -21.94 -3.95 37.36
CA LEU A 59 -22.28 -4.56 36.08
C LEU A 59 -22.31 -3.52 34.94
N VAL A 60 -22.96 -2.37 35.17
CA VAL A 60 -23.00 -1.28 34.19
C VAL A 60 -21.59 -0.76 33.90
N LEU A 61 -20.75 -0.60 34.93
CA LEU A 61 -19.37 -0.15 34.75
C LEU A 61 -18.56 -1.14 33.89
N VAL A 62 -18.68 -2.45 34.16
CA VAL A 62 -18.03 -3.50 33.36
C VAL A 62 -18.52 -3.47 31.92
N LEU A 63 -19.82 -3.31 31.71
CA LEU A 63 -20.40 -3.22 30.37
C LEU A 63 -19.87 -2.02 29.59
N VAL A 64 -19.81 -0.84 30.22
CA VAL A 64 -19.24 0.38 29.60
C VAL A 64 -17.76 0.17 29.27
N LEU A 65 -16.99 -0.43 30.17
CA LEU A 65 -15.58 -0.73 29.93
C LEU A 65 -15.39 -1.66 28.73
N LEU A 66 -16.20 -2.73 28.63
CA LEU A 66 -16.17 -3.65 27.49
C LEU A 66 -16.55 -2.93 26.19
N LEU A 67 -17.54 -2.05 26.22
CA LEU A 67 -17.93 -1.27 25.04
C LEU A 67 -16.79 -0.37 24.57
N VAL A 68 -16.14 0.35 25.48
CA VAL A 68 -14.98 1.20 25.17
C VAL A 68 -13.83 0.36 24.61
N LEU A 69 -13.56 -0.81 25.18
CA LEU A 69 -12.53 -1.72 24.68
C LEU A 69 -12.81 -2.17 23.24
N VAL A 70 -14.05 -2.58 22.94
CA VAL A 70 -14.46 -2.96 21.59
C VAL A 70 -14.33 -1.78 20.63
N LEU A 71 -14.73 -0.58 21.04
CA LEU A 71 -14.60 0.62 20.22
C LEU A 71 -13.14 0.93 19.88
N VAL A 72 -12.25 0.88 20.88
CA VAL A 72 -10.81 1.07 20.67
C VAL A 72 -10.25 0.01 19.73
N LEU A 73 -10.64 -1.25 19.89
CA LEU A 73 -10.21 -2.33 19.01
C LEU A 73 -10.63 -2.08 17.56
N VAL A 74 -11.90 -1.71 17.33
CA VAL A 74 -12.41 -1.38 15.99
C VAL A 74 -11.64 -0.20 15.39
N LEU A 75 -11.38 0.83 16.19
CA LEU A 75 -10.60 1.99 15.74
C LEU A 75 -9.17 1.59 15.32
N VAL A 76 -8.49 0.77 16.13
CA VAL A 76 -7.14 0.28 15.80
C VAL A 76 -7.16 -0.54 14.51
N VAL A 77 -8.13 -1.45 14.34
CA VAL A 77 -8.28 -2.23 13.11
C VAL A 77 -8.49 -1.33 11.90
N LEU A 78 -9.34 -0.29 12.02
CA LEU A 78 -9.59 0.66 10.94
C LEU A 78 -8.33 1.45 10.59
N VAL A 79 -7.57 1.92 11.59
CA VAL A 79 -6.29 2.62 11.36
C VAL A 79 -5.30 1.71 10.63
N VAL A 80 -5.15 0.45 11.06
CA VAL A 80 -4.27 -0.51 10.41
C VAL A 80 -4.71 -0.76 8.96
N LEU A 81 -6.01 -0.92 8.71
CA LEU A 81 -6.54 -1.12 7.36
C LEU A 81 -6.22 0.07 6.44
N VAL A 82 -6.44 1.30 6.91
CA VAL A 82 -6.10 2.52 6.16
C VAL A 82 -4.60 2.60 5.86
N LEU A 83 -3.75 2.29 6.85
CA LEU A 83 -2.30 2.29 6.65
C LEU A 83 -1.86 1.25 5.61
N VAL A 84 -2.43 0.05 5.64
CA VAL A 84 -2.16 -0.99 4.63
C VAL A 84 -2.61 -0.51 3.25
N LEU A 85 -3.80 0.07 3.14
CA LEU A 85 -4.32 0.58 1.88
C LEU A 85 -3.42 1.67 1.28
N VAL A 86 -3.00 2.65 2.10
CA VAL A 86 -2.09 3.71 1.67
C VAL A 86 -0.76 3.14 1.19
N ARG A 87 -0.19 2.16 1.91
CA ARG A 87 1.06 1.50 1.48
C ARG A 87 0.90 0.79 0.13
N VAL A 88 -0.19 0.04 -0.06
CA VAL A 88 -0.49 -0.63 -1.33
C VAL A 88 -0.62 0.39 -2.46
N LEU A 89 -1.34 1.49 -2.22
CA LEU A 89 -1.50 2.56 -3.21
C LEU A 89 -0.16 3.17 -3.62
N VAL A 90 0.72 3.46 -2.65
CA VAL A 90 2.06 4.00 -2.91
C VAL A 90 2.89 3.00 -3.73
N LEU A 91 2.83 1.71 -3.40
CA LEU A 91 3.53 0.67 -4.16
C LEU A 91 3.04 0.58 -5.61
N VAL A 92 1.72 0.60 -5.83
CA VAL A 92 1.13 0.61 -7.17
C VAL A 92 1.56 1.85 -7.94
N LEU A 93 1.56 3.03 -7.31
CA LEU A 93 2.01 4.26 -7.95
C LEU A 93 3.48 4.17 -8.37
N VAL A 94 4.36 3.73 -7.47
CA VAL A 94 5.79 3.55 -7.77
C VAL A 94 5.99 2.55 -8.90
N LEU A 95 5.25 1.44 -8.91
CA LEU A 95 5.30 0.46 -10.00
C LEU A 95 4.88 1.07 -11.33
N VAL A 96 3.76 1.80 -11.37
CA VAL A 96 3.29 2.48 -12.59
C VAL A 96 4.33 3.48 -13.08
N LEU A 97 4.90 4.28 -12.19
CA LEU A 97 5.96 5.25 -12.55
C LEU A 97 7.19 4.56 -13.12
N MET A 98 7.63 3.44 -12.52
CA MET A 98 8.74 2.67 -13.07
C MET A 98 8.42 2.08 -14.44
N VAL A 99 7.21 1.54 -14.65
CA VAL A 99 6.79 0.99 -15.96
C VAL A 99 6.78 2.09 -17.02
N VAL A 100 6.25 3.27 -16.70
CA VAL A 100 6.24 4.42 -17.62
C VAL A 100 7.66 4.87 -17.95
N ALA A 101 8.53 5.00 -16.94
CA ALA A 101 9.93 5.39 -17.16
C ALA A 101 10.68 4.37 -18.03
N MET A 102 10.47 3.07 -17.79
CA MET A 102 11.07 2.01 -18.59
C MET A 102 10.52 1.99 -20.02
N ALA A 103 9.22 2.27 -20.22
CA ALA A 103 8.63 2.37 -21.55
C ALA A 103 9.26 3.52 -22.36
N ASP A 104 9.50 4.67 -21.74
CA ASP A 104 10.18 5.80 -22.38
C ASP A 104 11.63 5.44 -22.78
N LEU A 105 12.38 4.79 -21.88
CA LEU A 105 13.74 4.33 -22.18
C LEU A 105 13.77 3.28 -23.30
N VAL A 106 12.83 2.33 -23.29
CA VAL A 106 12.70 1.31 -24.34
C VAL A 106 12.35 1.95 -25.68
N SER A 107 11.42 2.91 -25.73
CA SER A 107 11.09 3.63 -26.96
C SER A 107 12.29 4.39 -27.51
N LEU A 108 13.06 5.07 -26.66
CA LEU A 108 14.29 5.75 -27.07
C LEU A 108 15.36 4.79 -27.60
N ALA A 109 15.52 3.63 -26.95
CA ALA A 109 16.42 2.59 -27.42
C ALA A 109 15.97 2.03 -28.79
N ILE A 110 14.66 1.81 -28.99
CA ILE A 110 14.14 1.40 -30.30
C ILE A 110 14.38 2.49 -31.34
N CYS A 111 14.17 3.77 -31.02
CA CYS A 111 14.47 4.87 -31.94
C CYS A 111 15.95 4.91 -32.35
N GLY A 112 16.87 4.75 -31.40
CA GLY A 112 18.30 4.68 -31.66
C GLY A 112 18.67 3.47 -32.52
N TYR A 113 18.03 2.32 -32.25
CA TYR A 113 18.17 1.11 -33.04
C TYR A 113 17.76 1.31 -34.50
N ILE A 114 16.61 1.94 -34.73
CA ILE A 114 16.08 2.24 -36.08
C ILE A 114 17.05 3.15 -36.84
N GLY A 115 17.54 4.22 -36.18
CA GLY A 115 18.50 5.14 -36.78
C GLY A 115 19.79 4.44 -37.21
N GLY A 116 20.31 3.53 -36.38
CA GLY A 116 21.48 2.72 -36.73
C GLY A 116 21.23 1.73 -37.87
N ARG A 117 20.07 1.07 -37.88
CA ARG A 117 19.68 0.15 -38.96
C ARG A 117 19.60 0.83 -40.32
N CYS A 118 19.05 2.05 -40.41
CA CYS A 118 18.96 2.79 -41.66
C CYS A 118 20.32 2.96 -42.33
N MET A 119 21.38 3.13 -41.54
CA MET A 119 22.74 3.24 -42.05
C MET A 119 23.30 1.91 -42.55
N HIS A 120 22.95 0.81 -41.89
CA HIS A 120 23.33 -0.53 -42.35
C HIS A 120 22.69 -0.88 -43.69
N LEU A 121 21.43 -0.47 -43.93
CA LEU A 121 20.74 -0.68 -45.20
C LEU A 121 21.31 0.17 -46.33
N LYS A 122 21.79 1.38 -46.03
CA LYS A 122 22.35 2.31 -47.04
C LYS A 122 23.76 1.92 -47.48
N TYR A 123 24.55 1.30 -46.60
CA TYR A 123 25.93 0.91 -46.87
C TYR A 123 26.13 -0.61 -46.63
N PRO A 124 25.60 -1.47 -47.52
CA PRO A 124 25.78 -2.91 -47.42
C PRO A 124 27.24 -3.28 -47.75
N GLY A 125 28.04 -3.53 -46.71
CA GLY A 125 29.45 -3.94 -46.85
C GLY A 125 29.98 -4.52 -45.55
N PRO A 126 31.12 -5.23 -45.56
CA PRO A 126 31.74 -5.79 -44.35
C PRO A 126 32.06 -4.65 -43.38
N VAL A 127 31.28 -4.61 -42.30
CA VAL A 127 31.20 -3.51 -41.34
C VAL A 127 32.40 -3.57 -40.40
N PHE A 128 33.57 -3.20 -40.90
CA PHE A 128 34.51 -2.54 -40.01
C PHE A 128 34.00 -1.10 -39.81
N PRO A 129 33.87 -0.62 -38.56
CA PRO A 129 33.36 0.71 -38.30
C PRO A 129 34.35 1.73 -38.84
N SER A 130 34.17 2.14 -40.10
CA SER A 130 34.78 3.37 -40.58
C SER A 130 34.24 4.49 -39.70
N THR A 131 35.08 5.47 -39.40
CA THR A 131 34.71 6.63 -38.59
C THR A 131 33.48 7.33 -39.16
N GLU A 132 33.36 7.35 -40.49
CA GLU A 132 32.19 7.87 -41.20
C GLU A 132 30.92 7.08 -40.90
N TRP A 133 30.98 5.74 -40.93
CA TRP A 133 29.82 4.89 -40.64
C TRP A 133 29.30 5.12 -39.21
N VAL A 134 30.21 5.19 -38.24
CA VAL A 134 29.86 5.45 -36.83
C VAL A 134 29.28 6.85 -36.68
N ALA A 135 29.90 7.87 -37.28
CA ALA A 135 29.42 9.25 -37.19
C ALA A 135 28.00 9.41 -37.77
N TRP A 136 27.75 8.86 -38.95
CA TRP A 136 26.43 8.91 -39.57
C TRP A 136 25.39 8.03 -38.86
N GLY A 137 25.79 6.86 -38.37
CA GLY A 137 24.95 5.99 -37.54
C GLY A 137 24.51 6.67 -36.24
N LEU A 138 25.46 7.29 -35.56
CA LEU A 138 25.21 8.07 -34.36
C LEU A 138 24.31 9.28 -34.64
N ALA A 139 24.59 10.04 -35.70
CA ALA A 139 23.76 11.18 -36.10
C ALA A 139 22.33 10.73 -36.43
N GLY A 140 22.17 9.63 -37.17
CA GLY A 140 20.88 9.02 -37.48
C GLY A 140 20.13 8.61 -36.22
N ALA A 141 20.77 7.86 -35.31
CA ALA A 141 20.19 7.45 -34.04
C ALA A 141 19.72 8.65 -33.19
N MET A 142 20.55 9.69 -33.07
CA MET A 142 20.19 10.91 -32.34
C MET A 142 19.05 11.67 -32.99
N LEU A 143 19.05 11.80 -34.33
CA LEU A 143 17.98 12.47 -35.06
C LEU A 143 16.65 11.69 -34.94
N THR A 144 16.68 10.36 -35.01
CA THR A 144 15.47 9.54 -34.84
C THR A 144 14.95 9.59 -33.40
N ALA A 145 15.82 9.48 -32.40
CA ALA A 145 15.43 9.49 -31.00
C ALA A 145 14.95 10.86 -30.51
N PHE A 146 15.59 11.95 -30.95
CA PHE A 146 15.34 13.29 -30.41
C PHE A 146 14.71 14.27 -31.41
N GLY A 147 14.67 13.95 -32.70
CA GLY A 147 14.21 14.86 -33.75
C GLY A 147 12.76 15.27 -33.56
N GLY A 148 11.86 14.31 -33.31
CA GLY A 148 10.45 14.59 -33.06
C GLY A 148 10.23 15.49 -31.84
N GLY A 149 10.91 15.19 -30.72
CA GLY A 149 10.82 16.00 -29.50
C GLY A 149 11.44 17.40 -29.65
N SER A 150 12.56 17.50 -30.36
CA SER A 150 13.22 18.78 -30.64
C SER A 150 12.38 19.64 -31.58
N MET A 151 11.81 19.05 -32.62
CA MET A 151 10.89 19.74 -33.53
C MET A 151 9.61 20.16 -32.82
N TYR A 152 9.05 19.31 -31.93
CA TYR A 152 7.93 19.69 -31.07
C TYR A 152 8.25 20.91 -30.21
N VAL A 153 9.43 20.94 -29.59
CA VAL A 153 9.90 22.09 -28.80
C VAL A 153 10.05 23.34 -29.68
N LEU A 154 10.66 23.22 -30.86
CA LEU A 154 10.86 24.38 -31.75
C LEU A 154 9.53 24.91 -32.33
N LEU A 155 8.61 24.04 -32.70
CA LEU A 155 7.35 24.40 -33.36
C LEU A 155 6.28 24.88 -32.38
N MET A 156 6.14 24.23 -31.23
CA MET A 156 5.18 24.68 -30.23
C MET A 156 5.80 25.89 -29.53
N LYS A 157 5.52 27.11 -30.02
CA LYS A 157 6.04 28.39 -29.51
C LYS A 157 5.50 28.73 -28.10
N ARG A 158 5.85 27.93 -27.10
CA ARG A 158 5.50 28.12 -25.69
C ARG A 158 6.60 28.86 -24.92
N SER A 159 6.21 29.92 -24.21
CA SER A 159 7.06 30.63 -23.25
C SER A 159 7.30 29.74 -22.03
N GLY A 160 8.55 29.41 -21.72
CA GLY A 160 8.94 28.57 -20.58
C GLY A 160 10.35 28.00 -20.73
N ASP A 161 10.94 27.60 -19.61
CA ASP A 161 12.26 26.98 -19.56
C ASP A 161 12.18 25.57 -20.16
N ARG A 162 12.81 25.35 -21.32
CA ARG A 162 12.70 24.09 -22.05
C ARG A 162 14.02 23.36 -22.04
N ARG A 163 13.96 22.12 -21.55
CA ARG A 163 15.06 21.18 -21.67
C ARG A 163 14.82 20.29 -22.87
N PHE A 164 15.80 20.23 -23.75
CA PHE A 164 15.76 19.28 -24.86
C PHE A 164 16.01 17.87 -24.32
N GLY A 165 15.39 16.85 -24.93
CA GLY A 165 15.54 15.45 -24.49
C GLY A 165 16.99 14.96 -24.51
N TRP A 166 17.83 15.51 -25.40
CA TRP A 166 19.26 15.18 -25.47
C TRP A 166 20.10 15.76 -24.32
N GLN A 167 19.52 16.59 -23.44
CA GLN A 167 20.17 17.06 -22.22
C GLN A 167 20.07 16.04 -21.07
N ASP A 168 19.19 15.03 -21.20
CA ASP A 168 19.09 13.95 -20.23
C ASP A 168 20.08 12.83 -20.57
N PRO A 169 21.10 12.57 -19.71
CA PRO A 169 22.10 11.55 -19.98
C PRO A 169 21.50 10.14 -20.08
N LEU A 170 20.40 9.85 -19.36
CA LEU A 170 19.75 8.55 -19.44
C LEU A 170 19.09 8.36 -20.81
N ALA A 171 18.41 9.39 -21.31
CA ALA A 171 17.80 9.35 -22.63
C ALA A 171 18.84 9.16 -23.75
N VAL A 172 19.96 9.89 -23.66
CA VAL A 172 21.10 9.74 -24.58
C VAL A 172 21.68 8.33 -24.49
N SER A 173 21.90 7.81 -23.28
CA SER A 173 22.44 6.46 -23.08
C SER A 173 21.54 5.37 -23.65
N ALA A 174 20.20 5.51 -23.53
CA ALA A 174 19.25 4.57 -24.09
C ALA A 174 19.29 4.59 -25.63
N ALA A 175 19.34 5.78 -26.25
CA ALA A 175 19.47 5.92 -27.70
C ALA A 175 20.79 5.31 -28.21
N LEU A 176 21.90 5.55 -27.50
CA LEU A 176 23.21 4.96 -27.82
C LEU A 176 23.21 3.43 -27.68
N LEU A 177 22.60 2.91 -26.61
CA LEU A 177 22.45 1.47 -26.42
C LEU A 177 21.65 0.87 -27.58
N GLY A 178 20.55 1.51 -27.97
CA GLY A 178 19.78 1.15 -29.15
C GLY A 178 20.62 1.08 -30.43
N PHE A 179 21.42 2.12 -30.68
CA PHE A 179 22.36 2.15 -31.80
C PHE A 179 23.35 0.98 -31.75
N LEU A 180 24.00 0.74 -30.61
CA LEU A 180 24.95 -0.38 -30.42
C LEU A 180 24.27 -1.74 -30.61
N LEU A 181 23.04 -1.90 -30.13
CA LEU A 181 22.26 -3.12 -30.36
C LEU A 181 21.99 -3.31 -31.85
N SER A 182 21.75 -2.24 -32.62
CA SER A 182 21.56 -2.35 -34.07
C SER A 182 22.82 -2.83 -34.79
N THR A 183 24.00 -2.38 -34.35
CA THR A 183 25.26 -2.79 -34.97
C THR A 183 25.54 -4.28 -34.74
N TYR A 184 25.13 -4.79 -33.58
CA TYR A 184 25.26 -6.20 -33.22
C TYR A 184 24.19 -7.09 -33.85
N PHE A 185 22.91 -6.71 -33.75
CA PHE A 185 21.79 -7.57 -34.14
C PHE A 185 21.52 -7.58 -35.64
N VAL A 186 21.65 -6.47 -36.36
CA VAL A 186 21.28 -6.41 -37.79
C VAL A 186 22.09 -7.43 -38.63
N PRO A 187 23.41 -7.61 -38.44
CA PRO A 187 24.17 -8.64 -39.16
C PRO A 187 23.77 -10.08 -38.81
N HIS A 188 23.28 -10.31 -37.59
CA HIS A 188 22.99 -11.65 -37.05
C HIS A 188 21.48 -12.00 -37.09
N CYS A 189 20.65 -11.05 -37.53
CA CYS A 189 19.20 -11.12 -37.44
C CYS A 189 18.60 -12.29 -38.23
N GLY A 190 19.19 -12.61 -39.39
CA GLY A 190 18.62 -13.57 -40.34
C GLY A 190 18.29 -14.93 -39.74
N ARG A 191 19.19 -15.52 -38.94
CA ARG A 191 18.94 -16.85 -38.36
C ARG A 191 18.20 -16.76 -37.02
N ALA A 192 18.62 -15.87 -36.14
CA ALA A 192 18.11 -15.84 -34.77
C ALA A 192 16.62 -15.43 -34.67
N ILE A 193 16.17 -14.46 -35.48
CA ILE A 193 14.77 -14.01 -35.46
C ILE A 193 13.86 -15.00 -36.20
N GLU A 194 14.34 -15.57 -37.30
CA GLU A 194 13.59 -16.55 -38.08
C GLU A 194 13.38 -17.83 -37.27
N ASP A 195 14.40 -18.32 -36.55
CA ASP A 195 14.30 -19.48 -35.67
C ASP A 195 13.39 -19.24 -34.45
N LEU A 196 13.39 -18.01 -33.88
CA LEU A 196 12.62 -17.69 -32.67
C LEU A 196 11.14 -17.40 -32.96
N LEU A 197 10.85 -16.66 -34.03
CA LEU A 197 9.51 -16.11 -34.28
C LEU A 197 8.86 -16.68 -35.55
N GLY A 198 9.58 -17.43 -36.38
CA GLY A 198 9.06 -17.96 -37.65
C GLY A 198 8.72 -16.87 -38.67
N ILE A 199 9.25 -15.65 -38.50
CA ILE A 199 9.01 -14.51 -39.39
C ILE A 199 10.33 -13.98 -39.93
N GLY A 200 10.31 -13.51 -41.17
CA GLY A 200 11.47 -12.88 -41.79
C GLY A 200 11.94 -11.65 -41.00
N CYS A 201 13.25 -11.49 -40.89
CA CYS A 201 13.90 -10.39 -40.18
C CYS A 201 13.36 -8.99 -40.58
N GLY A 202 13.12 -8.76 -41.88
CA GLY A 202 12.53 -7.51 -42.36
C GLY A 202 11.11 -7.25 -41.84
N THR A 203 10.28 -8.30 -41.74
CA THR A 203 8.91 -8.21 -41.21
C THR A 203 8.93 -7.93 -39.71
N ALA A 204 9.79 -8.61 -38.95
CA ALA A 204 9.97 -8.37 -37.52
C ALA A 204 10.39 -6.91 -37.25
N PHE A 205 11.29 -6.38 -38.05
CA PHE A 205 11.72 -4.99 -37.93
C PHE A 205 10.65 -3.98 -38.31
N ASN A 206 9.92 -4.20 -39.40
CA ASN A 206 8.80 -3.33 -39.76
C ASN A 206 7.73 -3.31 -38.68
N PHE A 207 7.48 -4.45 -38.02
CA PHE A 207 6.58 -4.52 -36.87
C PHE A 207 7.09 -3.67 -35.70
N LEU A 208 8.36 -3.77 -35.33
CA LEU A 208 8.96 -2.95 -34.27
C LEU A 208 8.92 -1.44 -34.60
N ASP A 209 9.14 -1.07 -35.86
CA ASP A 209 9.01 0.31 -36.34
C ASP A 209 7.59 0.83 -36.16
N CYS A 210 6.59 0.04 -36.54
CA CYS A 210 5.17 0.35 -36.35
C CYS A 210 4.80 0.53 -34.87
N VAL A 211 5.26 -0.39 -34.00
CA VAL A 211 5.03 -0.31 -32.55
C VAL A 211 5.65 0.96 -31.97
N ASN A 212 6.89 1.28 -32.34
CA ASN A 212 7.57 2.48 -31.87
C ASN A 212 6.84 3.77 -32.31
N ASN A 213 6.43 3.84 -33.58
CA ASN A 213 5.65 4.97 -34.08
C ASN A 213 4.31 5.12 -33.36
N ALA A 214 3.61 4.02 -33.07
CA ALA A 214 2.37 4.05 -32.31
C ALA A 214 2.57 4.61 -30.88
N ILE A 215 3.65 4.18 -30.20
CA ILE A 215 4.02 4.68 -28.87
C ILE A 215 4.32 6.18 -28.93
N LEU A 216 5.12 6.63 -29.90
CA LEU A 216 5.46 8.05 -30.06
C LEU A 216 4.24 8.93 -30.33
N ILE A 217 3.30 8.46 -31.15
CA ILE A 217 2.03 9.16 -31.41
C ILE A 217 1.16 9.21 -30.15
N ALA A 218 1.01 8.09 -29.44
CA ALA A 218 0.26 8.05 -28.18
C ALA A 218 0.84 9.00 -27.13
N TRP A 219 2.18 9.10 -27.06
CA TRP A 219 2.87 10.00 -26.15
C TRP A 219 2.77 11.47 -26.58
N GLY A 220 2.90 11.75 -27.87
CA GLY A 220 2.71 13.10 -28.41
C GLY A 220 1.29 13.63 -28.16
N THR A 221 0.28 12.78 -28.35
CA THR A 221 -1.14 13.14 -28.14
C THR A 221 -1.49 13.29 -26.65
N SER A 222 -0.92 12.47 -25.76
CA SER A 222 -1.16 12.59 -24.31
C SER A 222 -0.66 13.93 -23.74
N LYS A 223 0.49 14.42 -24.24
CA LYS A 223 1.06 15.72 -23.84
C LYS A 223 0.23 16.92 -24.28
N ILE A 224 -0.47 16.83 -25.41
CA ILE A 224 -1.38 17.90 -25.86
C ILE A 224 -2.57 18.02 -24.90
N ARG A 225 -3.09 16.88 -24.40
CA ARG A 225 -4.27 16.86 -23.54
C ARG A 225 -4.01 17.37 -22.12
N SER A 226 -2.85 17.06 -21.55
CA SER A 226 -2.51 17.48 -20.18
C SER A 226 -2.28 18.98 -20.03
N GLN A 227 -2.01 19.67 -21.14
CA GLN A 227 -1.57 21.05 -21.12
C GLN A 227 -2.67 22.09 -21.04
N GLY A 228 -3.95 21.68 -21.08
CA GLY A 228 -5.13 22.54 -21.04
C GLY A 228 -5.10 23.56 -22.18
N PHE A 229 -6.03 23.47 -23.15
CA PHE A 229 -6.20 24.57 -24.08
C PHE A 229 -6.44 25.84 -23.24
N PRO A 230 -5.65 26.92 -23.44
CA PRO A 230 -5.91 28.17 -22.73
C PRO A 230 -7.36 28.50 -23.02
N GLN A 231 -8.22 28.43 -21.99
CA GLN A 231 -9.60 28.85 -22.15
C GLN A 231 -9.52 30.29 -22.59
N SER A 232 -9.95 30.55 -23.83
CA SER A 232 -10.00 31.89 -24.37
C SER A 232 -10.78 32.71 -23.36
N LYS A 233 -10.09 33.65 -22.70
CA LYS A 233 -10.77 34.66 -21.91
C LYS A 233 -11.65 35.39 -22.91
N SER A 234 -12.94 35.08 -22.92
CA SER A 234 -13.94 35.83 -23.67
C SER A 234 -13.84 37.27 -23.21
N ALA A 235 -13.40 38.13 -24.12
CA ALA A 235 -13.34 39.58 -23.95
C ALA A 235 -14.75 40.17 -23.98
#